data_AF-A0A5J1FB89-F1
#
_entry.id   AF-A0A5J1FB89-F1
#
_cell.length_a   1.000
_cell.length_b   1.000
_cell.length_c   1.000
_cell.angle_alpha   90.00
_cell.angle_beta   90.00
_cell.angle_gamma   90.00
#
_symmetry.space_group_name_H-M   'P 1'
#
loop_
_entity.id
_entity.type
_entity.pdbx_description
1 polymer ?
#
loop_
_entity_poly.entity_id
_entity_poly.type
_entity_poly.pdbx_seq_one_letter_code
_entity_poly.pdbx_strand_id
1 'polypeptide(L)'
;MFIEAFASLMQKAKIGTVGTDIFCHYMPANVKSGVLLVTPNTGITIDHELKGFYHDSFTVIVRNATITKAVAKANKIMDMFPVEETVSDGVYFRLVRPMSMPITYPKNEGSLIEAGIPIEFAGYLLN
;
A
#
# COMPACT_ATOMS: atom_id res chain seq x y z
N MET A 1 11.38 -0.69 2.75
CA MET A 1 11.39 0.36 3.79
C MET A 1 10.18 1.30 3.74
N PHE A 2 9.91 1.98 2.61
CA PHE A 2 8.76 2.90 2.50
C PHE A 2 7.40 2.20 2.66
N ILE A 3 7.22 1.03 2.04
CA ILE A 3 5.94 0.33 2.13
C ILE A 3 5.69 -0.27 3.53
N GLU A 4 6.74 -0.61 4.27
CA GLU A 4 6.69 -1.09 5.65
C GLU A 4 6.35 0.06 6.60
N ALA A 5 6.98 1.22 6.42
CA ALA A 5 6.61 2.44 7.13
C ALA A 5 5.17 2.86 6.87
N PHE A 6 4.70 2.73 5.62
CA PHE A 6 3.31 2.96 5.26
C PHE A 6 2.37 1.90 5.85
N ALA A 7 2.77 0.63 5.92
CA ALA A 7 2.00 -0.42 6.59
C ALA A 7 1.71 -0.07 8.06
N SER A 8 2.69 0.52 8.75
CA SER A 8 2.52 1.01 10.12
C SER A 8 1.54 2.19 10.21
N LEU A 9 1.49 3.08 9.22
CA LEU A 9 0.45 4.11 9.13
C LEU A 9 -0.94 3.49 8.93
N MET A 10 -1.06 2.49 8.05
CA MET A 10 -2.31 1.75 7.84
C MET A 10 -2.79 1.03 9.10
N GLN A 11 -1.86 0.49 9.90
CA GLN A 11 -2.19 -0.11 11.20
C GLN A 11 -2.68 0.94 12.20
N LYS A 12 -2.00 2.09 12.31
CA LYS A 12 -2.44 3.21 13.17
C LYS A 12 -3.84 3.72 12.76
N ALA A 13 -4.14 3.71 11.47
CA ALA A 13 -5.46 4.02 10.91
C ALA A 13 -6.50 2.89 11.04
N LYS A 14 -6.19 1.81 11.74
CA LYS A 14 -7.09 0.68 12.02
C LYS A 14 -7.61 -0.01 10.75
N ILE A 15 -6.78 -0.09 9.70
CA ILE A 15 -7.08 -0.89 8.50
C ILE A 15 -6.91 -2.39 8.77
N GLY A 16 -5.96 -2.75 9.63
CA GLY A 16 -5.63 -4.12 10.01
C GLY A 16 -4.33 -4.17 10.80
N THR A 17 -3.87 -5.38 11.11
CA THR A 17 -2.60 -5.59 11.85
C THR A 17 -1.49 -6.03 10.90
N VAL A 18 -0.31 -5.42 11.01
CA VAL A 18 0.89 -5.82 10.23
C VAL A 18 1.27 -7.25 10.55
N GLY A 19 1.56 -8.05 9.52
CA GLY A 19 1.89 -9.47 9.62
C GLY A 19 0.68 -10.40 9.75
N THR A 20 -0.53 -9.87 9.98
CA THR A 20 -1.78 -10.67 10.06
C THR A 20 -2.76 -10.32 8.94
N ASP A 21 -3.05 -9.02 8.78
CA ASP A 21 -3.96 -8.50 7.76
C ASP A 21 -3.24 -7.66 6.70
N ILE A 22 -2.09 -7.06 7.06
CA ILE A 22 -1.31 -6.16 6.22
C ILE A 22 0.07 -6.78 6.01
N PHE A 23 0.45 -6.94 4.75
CA PHE A 23 1.66 -7.60 4.32
C PHE A 23 2.46 -6.72 3.36
N CYS A 24 3.78 -6.86 3.37
CA CYS A 24 4.69 -6.18 2.45
C CYS A 24 5.42 -7.21 1.61
N HIS A 25 5.53 -6.95 0.29
CA HIS A 25 6.20 -7.79 -0.72
C HIS A 25 5.55 -9.15 -1.01
N TYR A 26 5.02 -9.83 0.01
CA TYR A 26 4.41 -11.15 -0.11
C TYR A 26 3.26 -11.34 0.88
N MET A 27 2.14 -11.89 0.39
CA MET A 27 1.02 -12.30 1.22
C MET A 27 0.83 -13.83 1.11
N PRO A 28 0.87 -14.58 2.23
CA PRO A 28 0.73 -16.03 2.22
C PRO A 28 -0.54 -16.51 1.48
N ALA A 29 -0.43 -17.65 0.78
CA ALA A 29 -1.53 -18.18 -0.02
C ALA A 29 -2.76 -18.61 0.79
N ASN A 30 -2.57 -18.96 2.08
CA ASN A 30 -3.67 -19.30 3.00
C ASN A 30 -4.46 -18.08 3.48
N VAL A 31 -3.97 -16.86 3.27
CA VAL A 31 -4.66 -15.62 3.63
C VAL A 31 -5.74 -15.31 2.59
N LYS A 32 -7.00 -15.54 2.99
CA LYS A 32 -8.18 -15.31 2.14
C LYS A 32 -8.67 -13.86 2.13
N SER A 33 -8.28 -13.07 3.12
CA SER A 33 -8.63 -11.66 3.27
C SER A 33 -7.44 -10.92 3.84
N GLY A 34 -6.89 -9.97 3.09
CA GLY A 34 -5.67 -9.27 3.47
C GLY A 34 -5.38 -8.08 2.57
N VAL A 35 -4.36 -7.32 2.94
CA VAL A 35 -3.84 -6.18 2.20
C VAL A 35 -2.36 -6.44 1.96
N LEU A 36 -1.94 -6.33 0.71
CA LEU A 36 -0.58 -6.51 0.28
C LEU A 36 -0.06 -5.19 -0.31
N LEU A 37 1.07 -4.72 0.20
CA LEU A 37 1.79 -3.59 -0.33
C LEU A 37 2.94 -4.09 -1.21
N VAL A 38 3.03 -3.58 -2.44
CA VAL A 38 4.04 -4.03 -3.42
C VAL A 38 4.69 -2.81 -4.05
N THR A 39 6.02 -2.78 -4.04
CA THR A 39 6.79 -1.81 -4.81
C THR A 39 6.76 -2.14 -6.30
N PRO A 40 7.03 -1.17 -7.19
CA PRO A 40 7.22 -1.43 -8.60
C PRO A 40 8.34 -2.46 -8.83
N ASN A 41 8.22 -3.26 -9.88
CA ASN A 41 9.24 -4.26 -10.25
C ASN A 41 10.58 -3.61 -10.66
N THR A 42 10.57 -2.32 -10.95
CA THR A 42 11.77 -1.50 -11.23
C THR A 42 12.48 -1.04 -9.96
N GLY A 43 11.91 -1.28 -8.77
CA GLY A 43 12.36 -0.67 -7.53
C GLY A 43 11.89 0.78 -7.39
N ILE A 44 12.43 1.49 -6.39
CA ILE A 44 12.21 2.93 -6.18
C ILE A 44 13.32 3.67 -6.92
N THR A 45 12.93 4.62 -7.77
CA THR A 45 13.85 5.42 -8.57
C THR A 45 14.70 6.34 -7.68
N ILE A 46 16.00 6.42 -7.98
CA ILE A 46 16.92 7.34 -7.32
C ILE A 46 17.10 8.55 -8.21
N ASP A 47 16.66 9.72 -7.75
CA ASP A 47 16.93 10.99 -8.41
C ASP A 47 18.30 11.52 -7.96
N HIS A 48 19.23 11.68 -8.92
CA HIS A 48 20.58 12.15 -8.66
C HIS A 48 20.65 13.66 -8.35
N GLU A 49 19.66 14.43 -8.79
CA GLU A 49 19.55 15.87 -8.54
C GLU A 49 18.87 16.15 -7.18
N LEU A 50 18.04 15.22 -6.69
CA LEU A 50 17.37 15.29 -5.40
C LEU A 50 17.83 14.19 -4.44
N LYS A 51 19.13 14.21 -4.10
CA LYS A 51 19.74 13.19 -3.23
C LYS A 51 19.02 13.04 -1.89
N GLY A 52 18.64 11.80 -1.58
CA GLY A 52 17.98 11.43 -0.31
C GLY A 52 16.47 11.68 -0.31
N PHE A 53 15.92 12.27 -1.37
CA PHE A 53 14.49 12.42 -1.57
C PHE A 53 14.01 11.43 -2.62
N TYR A 54 12.87 10.79 -2.35
CA TYR A 54 12.28 9.76 -3.20
C TYR A 54 10.87 10.17 -3.57
N HIS A 55 10.55 10.06 -4.86
CA HIS A 55 9.22 10.27 -5.40
C HIS A 55 8.93 9.15 -6.38
N ASP A 56 8.04 8.24 -5.99
CA ASP A 56 7.70 7.07 -6.79
C ASP A 56 6.29 6.60 -6.40
N SER A 57 5.94 5.38 -6.80
CA SER A 57 4.66 4.76 -6.52
C SER A 57 4.81 3.38 -5.90
N PHE A 58 3.74 2.88 -5.30
CA PHE A 58 3.56 1.48 -4.93
C PHE A 58 2.10 1.10 -5.11
N THR A 59 1.78 -0.19 -5.12
CA THR A 59 0.40 -0.67 -5.24
C THR A 59 -0.06 -1.28 -3.93
N VAL A 60 -1.25 -0.88 -3.49
CA VAL A 60 -1.98 -1.55 -2.41
C VAL A 60 -2.96 -2.54 -3.04
N ILE A 61 -2.77 -3.83 -2.78
CA ILE A 61 -3.62 -4.91 -3.26
C ILE A 61 -4.48 -5.41 -2.12
N VAL A 62 -5.80 -5.31 -2.27
CA VAL A 62 -6.79 -5.82 -1.33
C VAL A 62 -7.30 -7.16 -1.84
N ARG A 63 -7.04 -8.23 -1.09
CA ARG A 63 -7.58 -9.57 -1.38
C ARG A 63 -8.79 -9.84 -0.51
N ASN A 64 -9.85 -10.41 -1.08
CA ASN A 64 -10.99 -10.92 -0.33
C ASN A 64 -11.73 -12.06 -1.05
N ALA A 65 -12.66 -12.71 -0.34
CA ALA A 65 -13.48 -13.79 -0.88
C ALA A 65 -14.60 -13.29 -1.83
N THR A 66 -15.03 -12.03 -1.70
CA THR A 66 -16.11 -11.45 -2.51
C THR A 66 -15.76 -10.04 -2.99
N ILE A 67 -16.34 -9.62 -4.13
CA ILE A 67 -16.09 -8.31 -4.73
C ILE A 67 -16.52 -7.21 -3.77
N THR A 68 -17.72 -7.32 -3.19
CA THR A 68 -18.26 -6.34 -2.24
C THR A 68 -17.33 -6.10 -1.06
N LYS A 69 -16.74 -7.17 -0.49
CA LYS A 69 -15.81 -7.04 0.64
C LYS A 69 -14.46 -6.44 0.22
N ALA A 70 -13.95 -6.81 -0.96
CA ALA A 70 -12.73 -6.24 -1.50
C ALA A 70 -12.89 -4.73 -1.75
N VAL A 71 -13.98 -4.31 -2.41
CA VAL A 71 -14.29 -2.91 -2.68
C VAL A 71 -14.53 -2.12 -1.40
N ALA A 72 -15.29 -2.66 -0.43
CA ALA A 72 -15.50 -1.98 0.85
C ALA A 72 -14.20 -1.74 1.61
N LYS A 73 -13.29 -2.72 1.62
CA LYS A 73 -11.97 -2.57 2.25
C LYS A 73 -11.06 -1.62 1.45
N ALA A 74 -11.13 -1.65 0.13
CA ALA A 74 -10.43 -0.69 -0.73
C ALA A 74 -10.90 0.75 -0.47
N ASN A 75 -12.20 0.99 -0.36
CA ASN A 75 -12.75 2.31 -0.04
C ASN A 75 -12.31 2.79 1.34
N LYS A 76 -12.30 1.92 2.35
CA LYS A 76 -11.77 2.26 3.68
C LYS A 76 -10.30 2.69 3.64
N ILE A 77 -9.51 2.09 2.74
CA ILE A 77 -8.11 2.50 2.51
C ILE A 77 -8.07 3.84 1.78
N MET A 78 -8.94 4.06 0.80
CA MET A 78 -9.06 5.34 0.09
C MET A 78 -9.36 6.51 1.05
N ASP A 79 -10.19 6.27 2.08
CA ASP A 79 -10.55 7.28 3.10
C ASP A 79 -9.35 7.74 3.96
N MET A 80 -8.22 7.02 3.94
CA MET A 80 -7.00 7.46 4.63
C MET A 80 -6.27 8.58 3.90
N PHE A 81 -6.53 8.78 2.62
CA PHE A 81 -5.78 9.70 1.78
C PHE A 81 -6.45 11.08 1.68
N PRO A 82 -5.68 12.15 1.42
CA PRO A 82 -4.21 12.15 1.34
C PRO A 82 -3.57 12.02 2.73
N VAL A 83 -2.38 11.44 2.76
CA VAL A 83 -1.50 11.49 3.93
C VAL A 83 -0.40 12.48 3.63
N GLU A 84 -0.27 13.52 4.44
CA GLU A 84 0.70 14.60 4.25
C GLU A 84 1.49 14.82 5.53
N GLU A 85 2.75 15.26 5.39
CA GLU A 85 3.58 15.73 6.51
C GLU A 85 3.64 14.77 7.70
N THR A 86 3.91 13.49 7.46
CA THR A 86 3.86 12.47 8.51
C THR A 86 5.13 11.63 8.62
N VAL A 87 5.39 11.13 9.83
CA VAL A 87 6.53 10.26 10.14
C VAL A 87 6.05 8.88 10.56
N SER A 88 6.65 7.85 9.99
CA SER A 88 6.41 6.45 10.37
C SER A 88 7.66 5.62 10.14
N ASP A 89 8.07 4.84 11.14
CA ASP A 89 9.18 3.87 11.10
C ASP A 89 10.43 4.35 10.35
N GLY A 90 10.96 5.51 10.74
CA GLY A 90 12.18 6.07 10.13
C GLY A 90 11.99 6.64 8.72
N VAL A 91 10.75 6.88 8.30
CA VAL A 91 10.43 7.54 7.03
C VAL A 91 9.60 8.77 7.30
N TYR A 92 9.98 9.89 6.68
CA TYR A 92 9.14 11.06 6.57
C TYR A 92 8.45 11.05 5.20
N PHE A 93 7.12 11.05 5.22
CA PHE A 93 6.27 11.19 4.05
C PHE A 93 5.85 12.65 3.90
N ARG A 94 6.31 13.29 2.82
CA ARG A 94 5.83 14.60 2.39
C ARG A 94 4.39 14.49 1.88
N LEU A 95 4.13 13.47 1.07
CA LEU A 95 2.84 13.20 0.45
C LEU A 95 2.66 11.71 0.20
N VAL A 96 1.46 11.20 0.40
CA VAL A 96 0.99 9.90 -0.10
C VAL A 96 -0.46 10.04 -0.56
N ARG A 97 -0.77 9.66 -1.79
CA ARG A 97 -2.15 9.76 -2.33
C ARG A 97 -2.41 8.74 -3.45
N PRO A 98 -3.68 8.37 -3.70
CA PRO A 98 -4.03 7.49 -4.80
C PRO A 98 -3.87 8.20 -6.14
N MET A 99 -3.33 7.47 -7.12
CA MET A 99 -3.22 7.92 -8.51
C MET A 99 -4.48 7.63 -9.32
N SER A 100 -5.28 6.66 -8.89
CA SER A 100 -6.55 6.30 -9.54
C SER A 100 -7.50 5.59 -8.58
N MET A 101 -8.74 5.38 -9.04
CA MET A 101 -9.72 4.56 -8.34
C MET A 101 -9.28 3.08 -8.30
N PRO A 102 -9.72 2.30 -7.29
CA PRO A 102 -9.37 0.88 -7.19
C PRO A 102 -9.76 0.10 -8.45
N ILE A 103 -8.81 -0.66 -8.99
CA ILE A 103 -8.98 -1.53 -10.15
C ILE A 103 -9.25 -2.95 -9.64
N THR A 104 -10.34 -3.59 -10.05
CA THR A 104 -10.60 -4.99 -9.67
C THR A 104 -9.98 -5.93 -10.69
N TYR A 105 -9.09 -6.82 -10.24
CA TYR A 105 -8.48 -7.83 -11.09
C TYR A 105 -9.42 -9.03 -11.31
N PRO A 106 -9.34 -9.72 -12.45
CA PRO A 106 -10.06 -10.98 -12.67
C PRO A 106 -9.71 -12.02 -11.59
N LYS A 107 -10.65 -12.90 -11.26
CA LYS A 107 -10.43 -13.96 -10.26
C LYS A 107 -9.19 -14.79 -10.60
N ASN A 108 -8.31 -14.94 -9.62
CA ASN A 108 -7.17 -15.85 -9.70
C ASN A 108 -7.63 -17.32 -9.48
N GLU A 109 -6.82 -18.31 -9.86
CA GLU A 109 -7.15 -19.75 -9.84
C GLU A 109 -7.63 -20.26 -8.45
N GLY A 110 -7.34 -19.53 -7.37
CA GLY A 110 -7.80 -19.79 -6.00
C GLY A 110 -9.20 -19.27 -5.63
N SER A 111 -10.01 -18.78 -6.59
CA SER A 111 -11.36 -18.20 -6.37
C SER A 111 -11.41 -16.93 -5.50
N LEU A 112 -10.27 -16.29 -5.24
CA LEU A 112 -10.18 -15.03 -4.51
C LEU A 112 -10.21 -13.84 -5.47
N ILE A 113 -10.67 -12.71 -4.97
CA ILE A 113 -10.80 -11.45 -5.71
C ILE A 113 -9.81 -10.45 -5.16
N GLU A 114 -9.13 -9.76 -6.06
CA GLU A 114 -8.13 -8.74 -5.73
C GLU A 114 -8.53 -7.40 -6.32
N ALA A 115 -8.30 -6.33 -5.56
CA ALA A 115 -8.44 -4.95 -6.03
C ALA A 115 -7.11 -4.21 -5.79
N GLY A 116 -6.57 -3.58 -6.82
CA GLY A 116 -5.34 -2.79 -6.76
C GLY A 116 -5.64 -1.30 -6.66
N ILE A 117 -4.91 -0.59 -5.82
CA ILE A 117 -4.94 0.86 -5.69
C ILE A 117 -3.51 1.35 -5.91
N PRO A 118 -3.22 2.01 -7.04
CA PRO A 118 -1.91 2.58 -7.27
C PRO A 118 -1.78 3.87 -6.46
N ILE A 119 -0.72 3.96 -5.65
CA ILE A 119 -0.44 5.04 -4.72
C ILE A 119 0.87 5.69 -5.13
N GLU A 120 0.88 7.02 -5.24
CA GLU A 120 2.12 7.78 -5.30
C GLU A 120 2.54 8.23 -3.91
N PHE A 121 3.85 8.34 -3.70
CA PHE A 121 4.42 8.87 -2.48
C PHE A 121 5.64 9.74 -2.78
N ALA A 122 5.87 10.71 -1.90
CA ALA A 122 7.10 11.49 -1.87
C ALA A 122 7.60 11.59 -0.43
N GLY A 123 8.91 11.44 -0.22
CA GLY A 123 9.47 11.42 1.13
C GLY A 123 10.96 11.12 1.18
N TYR A 124 11.48 11.04 2.40
CA TYR A 124 12.88 10.72 2.66
C TYR A 124 13.04 9.85 3.91
N LEU A 125 14.20 9.21 4.01
CA LEU A 125 14.56 8.37 5.15
C LEU A 125 15.12 9.24 6.27
N LEU A 126 14.71 8.94 7.49
CA LEU A 126 15.24 9.53 8.71
C LEU A 126 16.38 8.64 9.21
N ASN A 127 17.51 9.29 9.55
CA ASN A 127 18.69 8.63 10.11
C ASN A 127 18.47 8.22 11.56
#